data_AF-A0A2D9JKH9-F1
#
_entry.id   AF-A0A2D9JKH9-F1
#
_cell.length_a   1.000
_cell.length_b   1.000
_cell.length_c   1.000
_cell.angle_alpha   90.00
_cell.angle_beta   90.00
_cell.angle_gamma   90.00
#
_symmetry.space_group_name_H-M   'P 1'
#
loop_
_entity.id
_entity.type
_entity.pdbx_description
1 polymer ?
#
loop_
_entity_poly.entity_id
_entity_poly.type
_entity_poly.pdbx_seq_one_letter_code
_entity_poly.pdbx_strand_id
1 'polypeptide(L)'
;MEPDSDFSAKLREDCANVMLPLTQACTLPPPAYTSAAFFARERQRVFADAWLFVGHGDDVSKAGSYYTTQTALGPLVLLRDGDGVLRAFVNSCRHRGTAVPR
;
A
#
# COMPACT_ATOMS: atom_id res chain seq x y z
N MET A 1 -14.08 19.77 -1.44
CA MET A 1 -12.62 19.75 -1.24
C MET A 1 -12.31 20.95 -0.36
N GLU A 2 -12.63 20.86 0.93
CA GLU A 2 -11.67 20.61 2.02
C GLU A 2 -12.39 20.00 3.24
N PRO A 3 -12.46 18.66 3.38
CA PRO A 3 -12.83 18.00 4.64
C PRO A 3 -11.60 17.48 5.42
N ASP A 4 -10.38 17.81 4.98
CA ASP A 4 -9.14 17.15 5.38
C ASP A 4 -8.41 17.81 6.56
N SER A 5 -8.71 19.08 6.86
CA SER A 5 -7.99 19.86 7.86
C SER A 5 -8.25 19.39 9.29
N ASP A 6 -9.52 19.10 9.62
CA ASP A 6 -9.96 18.73 10.96
C ASP A 6 -9.44 17.33 11.39
N PHE A 7 -9.54 16.35 10.49
CA PHE A 7 -9.03 14.99 10.76
C PHE A 7 -7.50 14.98 10.93
N SER A 8 -6.78 15.81 10.17
CA SER A 8 -5.31 15.90 10.25
C SER A 8 -4.84 16.60 11.53
N ALA A 9 -5.62 17.55 12.05
CA ALA A 9 -5.34 18.20 13.33
C ALA A 9 -5.54 17.22 14.49
N LYS A 10 -6.70 16.55 14.51
CA LYS A 10 -7.01 15.52 15.52
C LYS A 10 -6.02 14.35 15.49
N LEU A 11 -5.60 13.91 14.31
CA LEU A 11 -4.59 12.85 14.18
C LEU A 11 -3.25 13.23 14.84
N ARG A 12 -2.80 14.48 14.67
CA ARG A 12 -1.55 14.95 15.29
C ARG A 12 -1.66 14.98 16.81
N GLU A 13 -2.82 15.38 17.31
CA GLU A 13 -3.12 15.35 18.75
C GLU A 13 -3.15 13.92 19.27
N ASP A 14 -3.90 13.02 18.62
CA ASP A 14 -4.02 11.61 19.00
C ASP A 14 -2.66 10.87 18.95
N CYS A 15 -1.76 11.28 18.05
CA CYS A 15 -0.41 10.72 17.91
C CYS A 15 0.66 11.43 18.74
N ALA A 16 0.34 12.50 19.48
CA ALA A 16 1.35 13.27 20.23
C ALA A 16 2.12 12.41 21.24
N ASN A 17 1.41 11.52 21.93
CA ASN A 17 2.01 10.60 22.91
C ASN A 17 2.80 9.44 22.24
N VAL A 18 2.55 9.16 20.96
CA VAL A 18 3.26 8.12 20.20
C VAL A 18 4.68 8.57 19.87
N MET A 19 4.88 9.88 19.73
CA MET A 19 6.16 10.48 19.32
C MET A 19 7.10 10.82 20.48
N LEU A 20 6.69 10.51 21.72
CA LEU A 20 7.54 10.69 22.91
C LEU A 20 8.71 9.69 22.92
N PRO A 21 9.73 9.89 23.78
CA PRO A 21 10.79 8.89 23.98
C PRO A 21 10.20 7.51 24.30
N LEU A 22 10.88 6.44 23.89
CA LEU A 22 10.39 5.05 24.02
C LEU A 22 9.87 4.70 25.42
N THR A 23 10.48 5.25 26.48
CA THR A 23 10.09 5.03 27.88
C THR A 23 8.79 5.73 28.31
N GLN A 24 8.29 6.66 27.50
CA GLN A 24 7.10 7.49 27.75
C GLN A 24 6.06 7.36 26.63
N ALA A 25 6.43 6.78 25.49
CA ALA A 25 5.56 6.60 24.36
C ALA A 25 4.44 5.59 24.66
N CYS A 26 3.27 5.83 24.06
CA CYS A 26 2.18 4.86 24.03
C CYS A 26 1.98 4.31 22.61
N THR A 27 1.15 3.28 22.49
CA THR A 27 0.72 2.75 21.20
C THR A 27 -0.11 3.77 20.43
N LEU A 28 -0.34 3.50 19.14
CA LEU A 28 -1.24 4.29 18.32
C LEU A 28 -2.66 4.33 18.94
N PRO A 29 -3.43 5.40 18.67
CA PRO A 29 -4.81 5.50 19.12
C PRO A 29 -5.69 4.41 18.48
N PRO A 30 -6.76 3.95 19.14
CA PRO A 30 -7.62 2.87 18.64
C PRO A 30 -8.11 3.00 17.18
N PRO A 31 -8.45 4.21 16.67
CA PRO A 31 -8.85 4.39 15.28
C PRO A 31 -7.78 3.97 14.26
N ALA A 32 -6.48 3.97 14.61
CA ALA A 32 -5.42 3.54 13.71
C ALA A 32 -5.55 2.05 13.32
N TYR A 33 -6.24 1.25 14.13
CA TYR A 33 -6.40 -0.20 13.90
C TYR A 33 -7.75 -0.57 13.28
N THR A 34 -8.77 0.29 13.39
CA THR A 34 -10.16 -0.08 13.06
C THR A 34 -10.87 0.91 12.14
N SER A 35 -10.38 2.14 12.01
CA SER A 35 -11.06 3.17 11.23
C SER A 35 -10.75 3.06 9.74
N ALA A 36 -11.79 2.86 8.93
CA ALA A 36 -11.67 2.91 7.48
C ALA A 36 -11.18 4.28 6.96
N ALA A 37 -11.55 5.37 7.63
CA ALA A 37 -11.10 6.71 7.25
C ALA A 37 -9.60 6.91 7.52
N PHE A 38 -9.09 6.35 8.63
CA PHE A 38 -7.66 6.35 8.95
C PHE A 38 -6.88 5.54 7.90
N PHE A 39 -7.32 4.32 7.62
CA PHE A 39 -6.70 3.47 6.60
C PHE A 39 -6.68 4.12 5.21
N ALA A 40 -7.78 4.78 4.80
CA ALA A 40 -7.81 5.50 3.53
C ALA A 40 -6.75 6.60 3.43
N ARG A 41 -6.38 7.24 4.55
CA ARG A 41 -5.30 8.22 4.61
C ARG A 41 -3.92 7.55 4.57
N GLU A 42 -3.72 6.47 5.30
CA GLU A 42 -2.47 5.70 5.23
C GLU A 42 -2.20 5.22 3.81
N ARG A 43 -3.24 4.75 3.10
CA ARG A 43 -3.16 4.41 1.66
C ARG A 43 -2.61 5.57 0.82
N GLN A 44 -3.05 6.79 1.08
CA GLN A 44 -2.65 7.97 0.30
C GLN A 44 -1.31 8.57 0.71
N ARG A 45 -0.95 8.52 1.99
CA ARG A 45 0.18 9.27 2.55
C ARG A 45 1.38 8.42 2.94
N VAL A 46 1.17 7.12 3.12
CA VAL A 46 2.23 6.17 3.53
C VAL A 46 2.44 5.16 2.41
N PHE A 47 1.42 4.39 2.06
CA PHE A 47 1.59 3.29 1.11
C PHE A 47 1.84 3.78 -0.32
N ALA A 48 1.20 4.87 -0.76
CA ALA A 48 1.36 5.42 -2.10
C ALA A 48 2.75 6.02 -2.36
N ASP A 49 3.41 6.51 -1.30
CA ASP A 49 4.70 7.22 -1.40
C ASP A 49 5.89 6.35 -0.93
N ALA A 50 5.64 5.09 -0.54
CA ALA A 50 6.66 4.18 -0.03
C ALA A 50 6.97 3.03 -1.00
N TRP A 51 8.20 2.52 -0.92
CA TRP A 51 8.57 1.25 -1.56
C TRP A 51 7.93 0.08 -0.80
N LEU A 52 7.07 -0.67 -1.48
CA LEU A 52 6.40 -1.84 -0.93
C LEU A 52 7.08 -3.11 -1.43
N PHE A 53 7.45 -3.99 -0.51
CA PHE A 53 7.86 -5.34 -0.87
C PHE A 53 6.66 -6.13 -1.38
N VAL A 54 6.78 -6.71 -2.57
CA VAL A 54 5.66 -7.38 -3.28
C VAL A 54 5.96 -8.80 -3.74
N GLY A 55 7.20 -9.29 -3.59
CA GLY A 55 7.60 -10.63 -4.02
C GLY A 55 9.11 -10.75 -4.24
N HIS A 56 9.56 -11.97 -4.56
CA HIS A 56 10.94 -12.27 -4.93
C HIS A 56 11.11 -12.32 -6.45
N GLY A 57 12.32 -12.05 -6.95
CA GLY A 57 12.61 -12.13 -8.38
C GLY A 57 12.42 -13.54 -8.97
N ASP A 58 12.53 -14.57 -8.12
CA ASP A 58 12.37 -15.98 -8.50
C ASP A 58 10.92 -16.38 -8.75
N ASP A 59 9.95 -15.65 -8.16
CA ASP A 59 8.52 -15.83 -8.43
C ASP A 59 8.22 -15.62 -9.92
N VAL A 60 9.10 -14.90 -10.64
CA VAL A 60 9.06 -14.66 -12.08
C VAL A 60 10.45 -14.88 -12.71
N SER A 61 11.06 -16.03 -12.44
CA SER A 61 12.42 -16.37 -12.90
C SER A 61 12.56 -16.49 -14.43
N LYS A 62 11.49 -16.84 -15.16
CA LYS A 62 11.54 -17.10 -16.61
C LYS A 62 10.85 -16.00 -17.42
N ALA A 63 11.36 -15.68 -18.61
CA ALA A 63 10.65 -14.82 -19.55
C ALA A 63 9.24 -15.38 -19.83
N GLY A 64 8.24 -14.52 -19.79
CA GLY A 64 6.82 -14.87 -19.93
C GLY A 64 6.14 -15.40 -18.66
N SER A 65 6.88 -15.61 -17.56
CA SER A 65 6.27 -15.92 -16.27
C SER A 65 5.71 -14.67 -15.59
N TYR A 66 4.65 -14.85 -14.82
CA TYR A 66 4.01 -13.79 -14.05
C TYR A 66 3.61 -14.29 -12.66
N TYR A 67 3.43 -13.35 -11.74
CA TYR A 67 2.98 -13.54 -10.38
C TYR A 67 2.01 -12.41 -10.01
N THR A 68 0.92 -12.70 -9.32
CA THR A 68 -0.04 -11.67 -8.90
C THR A 68 -0.18 -11.60 -7.38
N THR A 69 -0.33 -10.39 -6.87
CA THR A 69 -0.44 -10.12 -5.42
C THR A 69 -1.41 -8.97 -5.15
N GLN A 70 -1.81 -8.81 -3.88
CA GLN A 70 -2.62 -7.70 -3.42
C GLN A 70 -1.85 -6.85 -2.42
N THR A 71 -1.97 -5.54 -2.55
CA THR A 71 -1.37 -4.56 -1.63
C THR A 71 -2.44 -3.65 -1.04
N ALA A 72 -2.06 -2.80 -0.10
CA ALA A 72 -2.91 -1.72 0.38
C ALA A 72 -3.36 -0.76 -0.74
N LEU A 73 -2.62 -0.68 -1.86
CA LEU A 73 -2.97 0.19 -2.99
C LEU A 73 -3.88 -0.50 -4.02
N GLY A 74 -3.86 -1.83 -4.07
CA GLY A 74 -4.66 -2.62 -5.01
C GLY A 74 -3.93 -3.84 -5.54
N PRO A 75 -4.53 -4.55 -6.52
CA PRO A 75 -3.96 -5.75 -7.10
C PRO A 75 -2.84 -5.40 -8.09
N LEU A 76 -1.74 -6.14 -8.01
CA LEU A 76 -0.56 -6.00 -8.86
C LEU A 76 -0.29 -7.29 -9.62
N VAL A 77 0.28 -7.15 -10.82
CA VAL A 77 0.87 -8.24 -11.59
C VAL A 77 2.34 -7.92 -11.83
N LEU A 78 3.20 -8.83 -11.39
CA LEU A 78 4.63 -8.85 -11.66
C LEU A 78 4.85 -9.81 -12.82
N LEU A 79 5.73 -9.44 -13.76
CA LEU A 79 6.11 -10.33 -14.85
C LEU A 79 7.53 -10.07 -15.31
N ARG A 80 8.12 -11.08 -15.94
CA ARG A 80 9.34 -10.93 -16.72
C ARG A 80 8.98 -10.94 -18.20
N ASP A 81 9.26 -9.84 -18.90
CA ASP A 81 8.93 -9.74 -20.32
C ASP A 81 9.82 -10.63 -21.20
N GLY A 82 9.57 -10.62 -22.52
CA GLY A 82 10.32 -11.43 -23.49
C GLY A 82 11.81 -11.07 -23.57
N ASP A 83 12.17 -9.85 -23.20
CA ASP A 83 13.55 -9.37 -23.14
C ASP A 83 14.21 -9.68 -21.79
N GLY A 84 13.50 -10.35 -20.87
CA GLY A 84 13.99 -10.72 -19.56
C GLY A 84 13.88 -9.63 -18.50
N VAL A 85 13.21 -8.50 -18.79
CA VAL A 85 13.07 -7.36 -17.88
C VAL A 85 11.92 -7.58 -16.91
N LEU A 86 12.18 -7.37 -15.61
CA LEU A 86 11.17 -7.41 -14.56
C LEU A 86 10.30 -6.15 -14.60
N ARG A 87 8.98 -6.32 -14.57
CA ARG A 87 8.00 -5.23 -14.59
C ARG A 87 6.87 -5.49 -13.60
N ALA A 88 6.21 -4.41 -13.18
CA ALA A 88 5.01 -4.45 -12.36
C ALA A 88 3.94 -3.53 -12.93
N PHE A 89 2.69 -4.00 -12.95
CA PHE A 89 1.52 -3.24 -13.42
C PHE A 89 0.35 -3.40 -12.46
N VAL A 90 -0.59 -2.45 -12.50
CA VAL A 90 -1.91 -2.66 -11.88
C VAL A 90 -2.59 -3.83 -12.60
N ASN A 91 -3.01 -4.84 -11.84
CA ASN A 91 -3.67 -6.02 -12.40
C ASN A 91 -5.15 -5.73 -12.70
N SER A 92 -5.37 -4.90 -13.70
CA SER A 92 -6.71 -4.53 -14.18
C SER A 92 -6.65 -4.25 -15.67
N CYS A 93 -7.39 -5.03 -16.46
CA CYS A 93 -7.47 -4.81 -17.89
C CYS A 93 -8.06 -3.42 -18.20
N ARG A 94 -7.37 -2.64 -19.04
CA ARG A 94 -7.80 -1.29 -19.42
C ARG A 94 -9.16 -1.21 -20.13
N HIS A 95 -9.65 -2.31 -20.69
CA HIS A 95 -10.94 -2.33 -21.39
C HIS A 95 -12.11 -2.51 -20.40
N ARG A 96 -12.06 -3.53 -19.54
CA ARG A 96 -13.20 -3.92 -18.67
C ARG A 96 -12.83 -4.28 -17.24
N GLY A 97 -11.61 -3.98 -16.82
CA GLY A 97 -11.16 -4.15 -15.45
C GLY A 97 -10.89 -5.59 -15.00
N THR A 98 -11.05 -6.58 -15.89
CA THR A 98 -10.77 -7.98 -15.59
C THR A 98 -9.32 -8.17 -15.16
N ALA A 99 -9.11 -8.84 -14.04
CA ALA A 99 -7.78 -9.17 -13.52
C ALA A 99 -7.28 -10.51 -14.07
N VAL A 100 -5.97 -10.64 -14.19
CA VAL A 100 -5.31 -11.94 -14.39
C VAL A 100 -5.50 -12.77 -13.12
N PRO A 101 -5.91 -14.04 -13.22
CA PRO A 101 -6.06 -14.91 -12.06
C PRO A 101 -4.74 -15.16 -11.34
N ARG A 102 -4.83 -15.69 -10.12
CA ARG A 102 -3.66 -16.08 -9.31
C ARG A 102 -3.10 -17.42 -9.75
#